data_AF-A0A447RG30-F1
#
_entry.id   AF-A0A447RG30-F1
#
_cell.length_a   1.000
_cell.length_b   1.000
_cell.length_c   1.000
_cell.angle_alpha   90.00
_cell.angle_beta   90.00
_cell.angle_gamma   90.00
#
_symmetry.space_group_name_H-M   'P 1'
#
loop_
_entity.id
_entity.type
_entity.pdbx_description
1 polymer ?
#
loop_
_entity_poly.entity_id
_entity_poly.type
_entity_poly.pdbx_seq_one_letter_code
_entity_poly.pdbx_strand_id
1 'polypeptide(L)'
;MKIRSQVGMVLNLDKCIGCHTCSVTCKNVWSSREGMEYAWFNNVETKPGIGYPKNWEDQDQWQGGWIRGISGKLTPRLGNRVSVLSKIFANPVLPAIDDYYEPFTYDYQHLHNAPEGKYLPTARPRSLADQRRAYG
;
A
#
# COMPACT_ATOMS: atom_id res chain seq x y z
N MET A 1 -20.19 -2.49 33.46
CA MET A 1 -20.76 -2.07 32.17
C MET A 1 -20.26 -0.67 31.86
N LYS A 2 -19.59 -0.46 30.72
CA LYS A 2 -19.09 0.87 30.30
C LYS A 2 -19.59 1.15 28.88
N ILE A 3 -20.69 1.89 28.77
CA ILE A 3 -21.29 2.22 27.47
C ILE A 3 -20.39 3.20 26.72
N ARG A 4 -20.16 2.92 25.43
CA ARG A 4 -19.43 3.76 24.47
C ARG A 4 -20.15 3.72 23.13
N SER A 5 -19.88 4.70 22.26
CA SER A 5 -20.42 4.77 20.90
C SER A 5 -19.30 4.85 19.85
N GLN A 6 -19.52 4.25 18.68
CA GLN A 6 -18.63 4.28 17.53
C GLN A 6 -19.46 4.26 16.24
N VAL A 7 -19.03 5.01 15.22
CA VAL A 7 -19.64 4.96 13.88
C VAL A 7 -19.06 3.75 13.13
N GLY A 8 -19.93 2.81 12.75
CA GLY A 8 -19.57 1.65 11.93
C GLY A 8 -19.78 1.90 10.42
N MET A 9 -19.24 1.03 9.59
CA MET A 9 -19.40 1.06 8.12
C MET A 9 -19.81 -0.33 7.62
N VAL A 10 -20.66 -0.37 6.61
CA VAL A 10 -21.06 -1.60 5.91
C VAL A 10 -20.79 -1.43 4.42
N LEU A 11 -20.10 -2.40 3.82
CA LEU A 11 -19.87 -2.47 2.38
C LEU A 11 -20.65 -3.66 1.83
N ASN A 12 -21.65 -3.41 0.99
CA ASN A 12 -22.38 -4.48 0.32
C ASN A 12 -21.59 -4.95 -0.91
N LEU A 13 -20.95 -6.12 -0.80
CA LEU A 13 -20.10 -6.69 -1.84
C LEU A 13 -20.89 -7.13 -3.09
N ASP A 14 -22.19 -7.42 -2.97
CA ASP A 14 -23.07 -7.73 -4.11
C ASP A 14 -23.29 -6.50 -5.02
N LYS A 15 -23.21 -5.29 -4.45
CA LYS A 15 -23.35 -4.03 -5.18
C LYS A 15 -22.01 -3.37 -5.52
N CYS A 16 -20.90 -3.98 -5.11
CA CYS A 16 -19.58 -3.47 -5.44
C CYS A 16 -19.28 -3.75 -6.92
N ILE A 17 -18.97 -2.70 -7.68
CA ILE A 17 -18.65 -2.81 -9.11
C ILE A 17 -17.16 -2.65 -9.41
N GLY A 18 -16.31 -2.58 -8.37
CA GLY A 18 -14.86 -2.49 -8.55
C GLY A 18 -14.38 -1.26 -9.32
N CYS A 19 -15.05 -0.11 -9.21
CA CYS A 19 -14.75 1.07 -10.03
C CYS A 19 -13.61 1.97 -9.51
N HIS A 20 -13.06 1.71 -8.32
CA HIS A 20 -11.98 2.49 -7.69
C HIS A 20 -12.28 3.99 -7.40
N THR A 21 -13.53 4.46 -7.55
CA THR A 21 -13.88 5.86 -7.23
C THR A 21 -13.56 6.22 -5.77
N CYS A 22 -13.83 5.32 -4.83
CA CYS A 22 -13.48 5.50 -3.42
C CYS A 22 -11.97 5.66 -3.20
N SER A 23 -11.15 4.92 -3.95
CA SER A 23 -9.68 5.00 -3.87
C SER A 23 -9.16 6.34 -4.38
N VAL A 24 -9.64 6.81 -5.55
CA VAL A 24 -9.18 8.06 -6.17
C VAL A 24 -9.57 9.28 -5.35
N THR A 25 -10.81 9.33 -4.86
CA THR A 25 -11.27 10.44 -4.00
C THR A 25 -10.45 10.51 -2.71
N CYS A 26 -10.17 9.37 -2.07
CA CYS A 26 -9.32 9.31 -0.89
C CYS A 26 -7.88 9.77 -1.20
N LYS A 27 -7.28 9.29 -2.29
CA LYS A 27 -5.94 9.68 -2.75
C LYS A 27 -5.82 11.19 -2.92
N ASN A 28 -6.72 11.77 -3.72
CA ASN A 28 -6.70 13.20 -4.05
C ASN A 28 -6.77 14.10 -2.83
N VAL A 29 -7.58 13.74 -1.84
CA VAL A 29 -7.77 14.56 -0.65
C VAL A 29 -6.62 14.38 0.36
N TRP A 30 -6.11 13.15 0.53
CA TRP A 30 -5.29 12.83 1.70
C TRP A 30 -3.84 12.43 1.41
N SER A 31 -3.57 11.75 0.29
CA SER A 31 -2.27 11.07 0.04
C SER A 31 -1.64 11.37 -1.33
N SER A 32 -1.84 12.57 -1.88
CA SER A 32 -1.17 13.06 -3.10
C SER A 32 0.19 13.74 -2.88
N ARG A 33 0.68 13.78 -1.64
CA ARG A 33 1.99 14.39 -1.30
C ARG A 33 3.13 13.39 -1.50
N GLU A 34 4.32 13.91 -1.76
CA GLU A 34 5.57 13.14 -1.80
C GLU A 34 5.79 12.36 -0.49
N GLY A 35 6.27 11.12 -0.62
CA GLY A 35 6.39 10.12 0.46
C GLY A 35 5.12 9.30 0.71
N MET A 36 3.99 9.66 0.10
CA MET A 36 2.68 9.00 0.28
C MET A 36 1.99 8.65 -1.03
N GLU A 37 2.62 8.94 -2.17
CA GLU A 37 2.11 8.68 -3.51
C GLU A 37 1.81 7.19 -3.74
N TYR A 38 2.64 6.29 -3.18
CA TYR A 38 2.38 4.85 -3.22
C TYR A 38 1.19 4.46 -2.34
N ALA A 39 0.93 5.18 -1.23
CA ALA A 39 -0.02 4.77 -0.20
C ALA A 39 -1.49 5.03 -0.57
N TRP A 40 -2.28 3.95 -0.65
CA TRP A 40 -3.72 3.99 -0.85
C TRP A 40 -4.46 3.65 0.44
N PHE A 41 -4.91 4.66 1.20
CA PHE A 41 -5.63 4.43 2.46
C PHE A 41 -6.95 3.67 2.25
N ASN A 42 -7.62 3.93 1.13
CA ASN A 42 -8.73 3.11 0.64
C ASN A 42 -8.29 2.49 -0.69
N ASN A 43 -8.12 1.17 -0.72
CA ASN A 43 -7.84 0.40 -1.93
C ASN A 43 -8.99 -0.57 -2.24
N VAL A 44 -9.02 -1.07 -3.47
CA VAL A 44 -9.98 -2.08 -3.93
C VAL A 44 -9.16 -3.21 -4.54
N GLU A 45 -9.50 -4.45 -4.18
CA GLU A 45 -8.78 -5.65 -4.60
C GLU A 45 -9.74 -6.62 -5.30
N THR A 46 -9.31 -7.14 -6.45
CA THR A 46 -10.02 -8.22 -7.15
C THR A 46 -9.66 -9.56 -6.50
N LYS A 47 -10.67 -10.41 -6.26
CA LYS A 47 -10.47 -11.78 -5.79
C LYS A 47 -10.88 -12.79 -6.89
N PRO A 48 -10.15 -13.91 -7.05
CA PRO A 48 -8.92 -14.29 -6.33
C PRO A 48 -7.71 -13.38 -6.65
N GLY A 49 -6.87 -13.09 -5.65
CA GLY A 49 -5.72 -12.19 -5.79
C GLY A 49 -4.98 -11.94 -4.47
N ILE A 50 -3.73 -11.49 -4.56
CA ILE A 50 -2.81 -11.32 -3.41
C ILE A 50 -2.90 -9.98 -2.69
N GLY A 51 -3.64 -9.02 -3.24
CA GLY A 51 -3.93 -7.72 -2.60
C GLY A 51 -2.79 -6.71 -2.59
N TYR A 52 -2.96 -5.68 -1.76
CA TYR A 52 -2.04 -4.54 -1.60
C TYR A 52 -1.84 -4.21 -0.10
N PRO A 53 -0.62 -4.34 0.47
CA PRO A 53 0.58 -4.89 -0.16
C PRO A 53 0.40 -6.37 -0.53
N LYS A 54 1.30 -6.89 -1.35
CA LYS A 54 1.28 -8.28 -1.81
C LYS A 54 1.22 -9.24 -0.62
N ASN A 55 0.29 -10.19 -0.69
CA ASN A 55 0.10 -11.26 0.29
C ASN A 55 -0.25 -10.77 1.71
N TRP A 56 -0.87 -9.59 1.87
CA TRP A 56 -1.13 -9.00 3.19
C TRP A 56 -1.97 -9.89 4.13
N GLU A 57 -2.75 -10.84 3.59
CA GLU A 57 -3.56 -11.80 4.35
C GLU A 57 -2.70 -12.86 5.07
N ASP A 58 -1.47 -13.11 4.63
CA ASP A 58 -0.56 -14.10 5.21
C ASP A 58 0.08 -13.59 6.52
N GLN A 59 -0.47 -14.02 7.64
CA GLN A 59 0.03 -13.61 8.96
C GLN A 59 1.22 -14.41 9.46
N ASP A 60 1.59 -15.50 8.77
CA ASP A 60 2.83 -16.21 9.07
C ASP A 60 4.03 -15.45 8.47
N GLN A 61 3.81 -14.76 7.34
CA GLN A 61 4.73 -13.77 6.79
C GLN A 61 4.72 -12.45 7.59
N TRP A 62 3.56 -11.79 7.73
CA TRP A 62 3.51 -10.39 8.18
C TRP A 62 3.38 -10.18 9.69
N GLN A 63 3.10 -11.23 10.45
CA GLN A 63 2.96 -11.19 11.91
C GLN A 63 1.96 -10.13 12.43
N GLY A 64 0.90 -9.83 11.68
CA GLY A 64 -0.16 -8.92 12.08
C GLY A 64 -1.14 -9.54 13.08
N GLY A 65 -1.91 -8.68 13.75
CA GLY A 65 -2.99 -9.08 14.65
C GLY A 65 -2.53 -9.67 15.99
N TRP A 66 -3.38 -10.53 16.57
CA TRP A 66 -3.24 -11.07 17.92
C TRP A 66 -3.24 -12.59 17.89
N ILE A 67 -2.50 -13.20 18.82
CA ILE A 67 -2.57 -14.63 19.13
C ILE A 67 -3.11 -14.82 20.55
N ARG A 68 -3.84 -15.92 20.76
CA ARG A 68 -4.37 -16.32 22.06
C ARG A 68 -3.49 -17.43 22.62
N GLY A 69 -2.79 -17.17 23.72
CA GLY A 69 -1.97 -18.16 24.39
C GLY A 69 -2.80 -19.23 25.10
N ILE A 70 -2.14 -20.30 25.55
CA ILE A 70 -2.76 -21.42 26.28
C ILE A 70 -3.45 -20.94 27.57
N SER A 71 -2.90 -19.91 28.22
CA SER A 71 -3.50 -19.27 29.39
C SER A 71 -4.75 -18.42 29.09
N GLY A 72 -5.13 -18.30 27.82
CA GLY A 72 -6.23 -17.46 27.35
C GLY A 72 -5.88 -15.98 27.17
N LYS A 73 -4.67 -15.55 27.56
CA LYS A 73 -4.20 -14.17 27.37
C LYS A 73 -3.88 -13.87 25.90
N LEU A 74 -4.19 -12.66 25.46
CA LEU A 74 -3.84 -12.16 24.14
C LEU A 74 -2.43 -11.57 24.14
N THR A 75 -1.66 -11.85 23.10
CA THR A 75 -0.38 -11.21 22.80
C THR A 75 -0.33 -10.81 21.33
N PRO A 76 0.31 -9.69 20.95
CA PRO A 76 0.52 -9.38 19.54
C PRO A 76 1.27 -10.53 18.86
N ARG A 77 0.90 -10.87 17.63
CA ARG A 77 1.61 -11.91 16.86
C ARG A 77 3.07 -11.55 16.64
N LEU A 78 3.37 -10.26 16.49
CA LEU A 78 4.73 -9.72 16.42
C LEU A 78 5.59 -10.02 17.66
N GLY A 79 4.98 -10.27 18.83
CA GLY A 79 5.67 -10.60 20.07
C GLY A 79 5.14 -9.83 21.29
N ASN A 80 5.65 -10.20 22.47
CA ASN A 80 5.40 -9.45 23.71
C ASN A 80 6.18 -8.10 23.71
N ARG A 81 5.98 -7.28 24.75
CA ARG A 81 6.58 -5.93 24.84
C ARG A 81 8.10 -5.92 24.64
N VAL A 82 8.83 -6.86 25.24
CA VAL A 82 10.30 -6.93 25.13
C VAL A 82 10.71 -7.37 23.73
N SER A 83 10.04 -8.38 23.17
CA SER A 83 10.30 -8.87 21.82
C SER A 83 10.00 -7.84 20.73
N VAL A 84 8.95 -7.01 20.91
CA VAL A 84 8.68 -5.90 19.99
C VAL A 84 9.75 -4.83 20.12
N LEU A 85 10.17 -4.48 21.35
CA LEU A 85 11.20 -3.47 21.56
C LEU A 85 12.55 -3.87 20.95
N SER A 86 12.92 -5.15 20.99
CA SER A 86 14.16 -5.62 20.36
C SER A 86 14.16 -5.50 18.83
N LYS A 87 13.00 -5.33 18.19
CA LYS A 87 12.83 -5.17 16.74
C LYS A 87 12.80 -3.70 16.27
N ILE A 88 12.94 -2.72 17.19
CA ILE A 88 12.72 -1.30 16.88
C ILE A 88 13.72 -0.73 15.86
N PHE A 89 14.98 -1.16 15.89
CA PHE A 89 16.03 -0.61 15.03
C PHE A 89 15.99 -1.17 13.60
N ALA A 90 15.42 -2.37 13.44
CA ALA A 90 15.20 -3.01 12.15
C ALA A 90 14.06 -4.00 12.31
N ASN A 91 12.86 -3.61 11.87
CA ASN A 91 11.69 -4.50 11.96
C ASN A 91 11.80 -5.59 10.88
N PRO A 92 11.94 -6.88 11.26
CA PRO A 92 12.22 -7.96 10.31
C PRO A 92 11.04 -8.35 9.41
N VAL A 93 9.84 -7.86 9.71
CA VAL A 93 8.59 -8.18 8.99
C VAL A 93 7.90 -6.94 8.44
N LEU A 94 8.63 -5.82 8.33
CA LEU A 94 8.10 -4.60 7.74
C LEU A 94 7.98 -4.78 6.21
N PRO A 95 6.79 -4.55 5.61
CA PRO A 95 6.67 -4.55 4.15
C PRO A 95 7.56 -3.49 3.52
N ALA A 96 8.34 -3.89 2.52
CA ALA A 96 9.19 -3.01 1.73
C ALA A 96 8.38 -2.32 0.62
N ILE A 97 8.98 -1.32 -0.04
CA ILE A 97 8.32 -0.60 -1.14
C ILE A 97 7.91 -1.55 -2.28
N ASP A 98 8.68 -2.61 -2.54
CA ASP A 98 8.42 -3.59 -3.58
C ASP A 98 7.25 -4.55 -3.27
N ASP A 99 6.88 -4.66 -1.98
CA ASP A 99 5.65 -5.37 -1.57
C ASP A 99 4.40 -4.55 -1.92
N TYR A 100 4.55 -3.23 -2.08
CA TYR A 100 3.55 -2.35 -2.67
C TYR A 100 3.82 -2.21 -4.18
N TYR A 101 4.43 -1.08 -4.57
CA TYR A 101 4.99 -0.80 -5.88
C TYR A 101 5.93 0.40 -5.76
N GLU A 102 6.96 0.47 -6.62
CA GLU A 102 7.73 1.69 -6.80
C GLU A 102 6.85 2.75 -7.49
N PRO A 103 6.53 3.88 -6.83
CA PRO A 103 5.70 4.89 -7.44
C PRO A 103 6.40 5.51 -8.65
N PHE A 104 5.66 5.78 -9.71
CA PHE A 104 6.21 6.27 -10.98
C PHE A 104 5.40 7.42 -11.56
N THR A 105 6.06 8.18 -12.43
CA THR A 105 5.47 9.21 -13.28
C THR A 105 5.95 9.01 -14.73
N TYR A 106 5.59 9.92 -15.63
CA TYR A 106 6.03 9.88 -17.02
C TYR A 106 6.73 11.17 -17.43
N ASP A 107 7.71 11.03 -18.33
CA ASP A 107 8.42 12.16 -18.94
C ASP A 107 7.56 12.80 -20.05
N TYR A 108 6.47 13.46 -19.66
CA TYR A 108 5.53 14.06 -20.60
C TYR A 108 6.18 15.16 -21.46
N GLN A 109 7.13 15.91 -20.89
CA GLN A 109 7.82 17.00 -21.58
C GLN A 109 8.63 16.52 -22.79
N HIS A 110 9.09 15.27 -22.80
CA HIS A 110 9.75 14.69 -23.97
C HIS A 110 8.84 14.67 -25.21
N LEU A 111 7.51 14.57 -25.05
CA LEU A 111 6.58 14.62 -26.19
C LEU A 111 6.51 16.00 -26.83
N HIS A 112 6.80 17.07 -26.08
CA HIS A 112 6.72 18.45 -26.55
C HIS A 112 8.07 18.95 -27.07
N ASN A 113 9.16 18.52 -26.43
CA ASN A 113 10.49 19.09 -26.62
C ASN A 113 11.44 18.18 -27.42
N ALA A 114 10.97 17.02 -27.89
CA ALA A 114 11.81 16.11 -28.66
C ALA A 114 12.31 16.78 -29.95
N PRO A 115 13.62 16.69 -30.24
CA PRO A 115 14.15 17.17 -31.52
C PRO A 115 13.62 16.31 -32.66
N GLU A 116 13.69 16.85 -33.88
CA GLU A 116 13.41 16.07 -35.09
C GLU A 116 14.30 14.82 -35.13
N GLY A 117 13.71 13.68 -35.45
CA GLY A 117 14.40 12.40 -35.43
C GLY A 117 13.67 11.34 -36.22
N LYS A 118 14.35 10.20 -36.38
CA LYS A 118 13.85 9.06 -37.15
C LYS A 118 12.63 8.37 -36.51
N TYR A 119 12.44 8.51 -35.21
CA TYR A 119 11.42 7.81 -34.44
C TYR A 119 10.54 8.78 -33.67
N LEU A 120 9.26 8.42 -33.51
CA LEU A 120 8.31 9.20 -32.73
C LEU A 120 8.71 9.25 -31.25
N PRO A 121 8.59 10.41 -30.57
CA PRO A 121 8.89 10.54 -29.15
C PRO A 121 7.87 9.77 -28.30
N THR A 122 8.31 9.31 -27.12
CA THR A 122 7.46 8.58 -26.16
C THR A 122 7.66 9.10 -24.73
N ALA A 123 6.57 9.26 -23.97
CA ALA A 123 6.66 9.56 -22.55
C ALA A 123 7.03 8.29 -21.77
N ARG A 124 8.30 8.14 -21.42
CA ARG A 124 8.82 6.96 -20.71
C ARG A 124 8.56 7.09 -19.20
N PRO A 125 8.35 5.97 -18.48
CA PRO A 125 8.12 6.02 -17.04
C PRO A 125 9.42 6.36 -16.28
N ARG A 126 9.27 7.09 -15.18
CA ARG A 126 10.33 7.54 -14.27
C ARG A 126 9.95 7.17 -12.85
N SER A 127 10.90 6.70 -12.05
CA SER A 127 10.68 6.48 -10.63
C SER A 127 10.43 7.80 -9.93
N LEU A 128 9.43 7.86 -9.04
CA LEU A 128 9.24 8.98 -8.13
C LEU A 128 10.17 8.91 -6.91
N ALA A 129 10.78 7.74 -6.65
CA ALA A 129 11.72 7.57 -5.53
C ALA A 129 13.12 8.12 -5.85
N ASP A 130 13.63 7.90 -7.07
CA ASP A 130 15.01 8.27 -7.43
C ASP A 130 15.16 8.93 -8.83
N GLN A 131 14.06 9.19 -9.54
CA GLN A 131 14.02 9.84 -10.87
C GLN A 131 14.72 9.05 -12.00
N ARG A 132 15.20 7.83 -11.75
CA ARG A 132 15.75 6.97 -12.80
C ARG A 132 14.64 6.53 -13.75
N ARG A 133 15.02 6.06 -14.94
CA ARG A 133 14.05 5.45 -15.86
C ARG A 133 13.49 4.19 -15.20
N ALA A 134 12.19 4.15 -14.98
CA ALA A 134 11.55 2.99 -14.36
C ALA A 134 11.58 1.82 -15.37
N TYR A 135 11.88 0.61 -14.86
CA TYR A 135 11.94 -0.64 -15.64
C TYR A 135 12.99 -0.64 -16.78
N GLY A 136 14.18 -0.11 -16.51
CA GLY A 136 15.36 -0.17 -17.39
C GLY A 136 16.44 -1.09 -16.86
#